data_AF-A0A0L0LNA8-F1
#
_entry.id   AF-A0A0L0LNA8-F1
#
_cell.length_a   1.000
_cell.length_b   1.000
_cell.length_c   1.000
_cell.angle_alpha   90.00
_cell.angle_beta   90.00
_cell.angle_gamma   90.00
#
_symmetry.space_group_name_H-M   'P 1'
#
loop_
_entity.id
_entity.type
_entity.pdbx_description
1 polymer ?
#
loop_
_entity_poly.entity_id
_entity_poly.type
_entity_poly.pdbx_seq_one_letter_code
_entity_poly.pdbx_strand_id
1 'polypeptide(L)'
;PTGQTQTGGTQTLATTTSSFNGLTAAITIVGNSNTQTFTPSLSGTLNVSGGGTGFTSAADGALVMGGTSATALTTLATTSGAGRFLSLDYTTGRPSWIATSSLGIAITDTTGTLTVAKGGTGQTTLSSSQLLYGAGTGAVQSVATTTATLSGAFSYSGTLGAFVGGAAGTLSLAANGVALTNLAQIAANTVLVNNTSASGNVTAIATSTFFGTGTGGFVLAWNNGSPAWVATSSINNGVSSIQQTGGGSAQTGAITFATSSRGNWIRFLHTGRYPLRKLSDVVCEGFVIDRRIRAWSQ
;
A
#
# COMPACT_ATOMS: atom_id res chain seq x y z
N PRO A 1 44.41 -47.09 80.38
CA PRO A 1 44.66 -46.42 81.69
C PRO A 1 46.15 -46.49 82.06
N THR A 2 46.83 -45.34 82.12
CA THR A 2 48.21 -45.25 82.62
C THR A 2 48.17 -44.83 84.09
N GLY A 3 48.64 -45.72 84.99
CA GLY A 3 49.04 -45.34 86.35
C GLY A 3 48.09 -45.63 87.52
N GLN A 4 47.11 -46.53 87.42
CA GLN A 4 46.31 -46.95 88.59
C GLN A 4 46.22 -48.48 88.71
N THR A 5 46.69 -49.01 89.85
CA THR A 5 46.66 -50.44 90.18
C THR A 5 45.41 -50.76 91.00
N GLN A 6 44.58 -51.67 90.51
CA GLN A 6 43.46 -52.25 91.25
C GLN A 6 43.98 -53.28 92.27
N THR A 7 43.47 -53.28 93.50
CA THR A 7 43.83 -54.27 94.53
C THR A 7 42.76 -55.36 94.58
N GLY A 8 43.07 -56.56 94.07
CA GLY A 8 42.14 -57.70 93.97
C GLY A 8 42.31 -58.49 92.66
N GLY A 9 41.69 -59.67 92.54
CA GLY A 9 41.79 -60.56 91.38
C GLY A 9 41.48 -59.86 90.04
N THR A 10 42.27 -60.17 89.01
CA THR A 10 42.28 -59.56 87.67
C THR A 10 40.88 -59.23 87.11
N GLN A 11 40.67 -57.97 86.70
CA GLN A 11 39.45 -57.56 85.98
C GLN A 11 39.75 -57.44 84.48
N THR A 12 39.33 -58.42 83.68
CA THR A 12 39.42 -58.39 82.21
C THR A 12 38.14 -57.79 81.64
N LEU A 13 38.23 -56.63 80.98
CA LEU A 13 37.08 -55.98 80.33
C LEU A 13 37.28 -56.08 78.82
N ALA A 14 36.43 -56.86 78.16
CA ALA A 14 36.37 -56.92 76.70
C ALA A 14 35.33 -55.90 76.19
N THR A 15 35.73 -54.98 75.31
CA THR A 15 34.79 -54.11 74.59
C THR A 15 34.56 -54.66 73.20
N THR A 16 33.30 -54.83 72.80
CA THR A 16 32.92 -55.08 71.41
C THR A 16 32.10 -53.91 70.90
N THR A 17 32.39 -53.46 69.68
CA THR A 17 31.57 -52.48 68.94
C THR A 17 30.98 -53.20 67.73
N SER A 18 29.81 -53.82 67.88
CA SER A 18 29.05 -54.31 66.73
C SER A 18 28.18 -53.16 66.19
N SER A 19 28.23 -52.95 64.87
CA SER A 19 27.25 -52.08 64.23
C SER A 19 25.90 -52.79 64.18
N PHE A 20 24.86 -52.18 64.72
CA PHE A 20 23.47 -52.64 64.59
C PHE A 20 22.69 -51.68 63.70
N ASN A 21 22.27 -52.15 62.53
CA ASN A 21 21.50 -51.37 61.56
C ASN A 21 22.10 -49.98 61.24
N GLY A 22 23.43 -49.86 61.18
CA GLY A 22 24.13 -48.60 60.87
C GLY A 22 24.51 -47.76 62.10
N LEU A 23 24.10 -48.15 63.31
CA LEU A 23 24.53 -47.49 64.54
C LEU A 23 25.65 -48.29 65.21
N THR A 24 26.68 -47.59 65.66
CA THR A 24 27.76 -48.18 66.45
C THR A 24 27.49 -47.90 67.92
N ALA A 25 27.23 -48.96 68.68
CA ALA A 25 27.20 -48.92 70.13
C ALA A 25 28.63 -48.98 70.68
N ALA A 26 28.98 -48.07 71.58
CA ALA A 26 30.27 -48.05 72.25
C ALA A 26 30.06 -47.82 73.75
N ILE A 27 30.84 -48.52 74.58
CA ILE A 27 30.84 -48.32 76.03
C ILE A 27 32.22 -47.79 76.41
N THR A 28 32.26 -46.53 76.85
CA THR A 28 33.49 -45.96 77.43
C THR A 28 33.55 -46.34 78.89
N ILE A 29 34.64 -46.99 79.31
CA ILE A 29 34.84 -47.40 80.69
C ILE A 29 35.92 -46.51 81.31
N VAL A 30 35.54 -45.78 82.35
CA VAL A 30 36.46 -44.93 83.12
C VAL A 30 36.58 -45.49 84.52
N GLY A 31 37.79 -45.85 84.92
CA GLY A 31 38.10 -46.25 86.29
C GLY A 31 38.56 -45.07 87.13
N ASN A 32 37.97 -44.92 88.31
CA ASN A 32 38.44 -44.03 89.37
C ASN A 32 38.40 -44.76 90.72
N SER A 33 39.58 -44.96 91.33
CA SER A 33 39.72 -45.73 92.57
C SER A 33 39.06 -47.12 92.45
N ASN A 34 38.13 -47.46 93.33
CA ASN A 34 37.41 -48.75 93.31
C ASN A 34 36.12 -48.73 92.46
N THR A 35 35.86 -47.67 91.70
CA THR A 35 34.65 -47.52 90.89
C THR A 35 34.96 -47.53 89.40
N GLN A 36 34.29 -48.39 88.66
CA GLN A 36 34.25 -48.37 87.20
C GLN A 36 32.95 -47.72 86.75
N THR A 37 33.02 -46.67 85.95
CA THR A 37 31.85 -46.01 85.36
C THR A 37 31.73 -46.40 83.89
N PHE A 38 30.60 -47.01 83.54
CA PHE A 38 30.27 -47.39 82.17
C PHE A 38 29.40 -46.30 81.54
N THR A 39 29.90 -45.68 80.47
CA THR A 39 29.17 -44.66 79.71
C THR A 39 28.80 -45.22 78.34
N PRO A 40 27.57 -45.76 78.17
CA PRO A 40 27.12 -46.20 76.86
C PRO A 40 26.90 -44.98 75.95
N SER A 41 27.26 -45.14 74.68
CA SER A 41 27.05 -44.16 73.63
C SER A 41 26.63 -44.88 72.35
N LEU A 42 25.86 -44.18 71.53
CA LEU A 42 25.37 -44.66 70.26
C LEU A 42 25.63 -43.58 69.22
N SER A 43 26.25 -43.94 68.11
CA SER A 43 26.63 -43.02 67.03
C SER A 43 26.33 -43.60 65.67
N GLY A 44 26.25 -42.75 64.64
CA GLY A 44 25.87 -43.13 63.28
C GLY A 44 24.41 -42.84 62.96
N THR A 45 23.96 -43.29 61.78
CA THR A 45 22.59 -43.10 61.28
C THR A 45 21.90 -44.45 61.23
N LEU A 46 20.63 -44.51 61.66
CA LEU A 46 19.81 -45.69 61.46
C LEU A 46 19.56 -45.92 59.98
N ASN A 47 20.02 -47.07 59.48
CA ASN A 47 19.78 -47.49 58.12
C ASN A 47 18.29 -47.78 57.91
N VAL A 48 17.85 -47.69 56.65
CA VAL A 48 16.44 -47.89 56.26
C VAL A 48 15.93 -49.27 56.67
N SER A 49 16.76 -50.31 56.56
CA SER A 49 16.43 -51.67 57.00
C SER A 49 16.13 -51.78 58.50
N GLY A 50 16.64 -50.85 59.31
CA GLY A 50 16.37 -50.76 60.74
C GLY A 50 15.22 -49.82 61.10
N GLY A 51 14.47 -49.31 60.12
CA GLY A 51 13.40 -48.32 60.32
C GLY A 51 13.88 -46.86 60.32
N GLY A 52 15.15 -46.62 60.00
CA GLY A 52 15.69 -45.26 59.87
C GLY A 52 15.37 -44.63 58.52
N THR A 53 15.71 -43.35 58.37
CA THR A 53 15.51 -42.61 57.12
C THR A 53 16.69 -42.74 56.16
N GLY A 54 17.84 -43.30 56.61
CA GLY A 54 19.08 -43.35 55.83
C GLY A 54 19.64 -41.96 55.46
N PHE A 55 19.23 -40.93 56.20
CA PHE A 55 19.41 -39.53 55.88
C PHE A 55 19.95 -38.79 57.10
N THR A 56 21.04 -38.03 56.95
CA THR A 56 21.77 -37.40 58.07
C THR A 56 21.26 -36.00 58.43
N SER A 57 20.93 -35.18 57.44
CA SER A 57 20.48 -33.79 57.64
C SER A 57 19.86 -33.20 56.37
N ALA A 58 18.81 -32.38 56.51
CA ALA A 58 18.28 -31.54 55.44
C ALA A 58 18.84 -30.12 55.55
N ALA A 59 19.19 -29.51 54.41
CA ALA A 59 19.54 -28.10 54.35
C ALA A 59 18.31 -27.22 54.61
N ASP A 60 18.52 -25.98 55.04
CA ASP A 60 17.42 -25.02 55.23
C ASP A 60 16.60 -24.83 53.95
N GLY A 61 15.28 -24.76 54.11
CA GLY A 61 14.31 -24.73 53.03
C GLY A 61 14.10 -26.05 52.27
N ALA A 62 14.99 -27.04 52.35
CA ALA A 62 14.83 -28.28 51.58
C ALA A 62 13.54 -29.04 51.96
N LEU A 63 12.81 -29.54 50.97
CA LEU A 63 11.65 -30.40 51.20
C LEU A 63 12.09 -31.86 51.18
N VAL A 64 11.64 -32.64 52.15
CA VAL A 64 12.07 -34.01 52.35
C VAL A 64 10.98 -34.98 51.90
N MET A 65 11.33 -36.00 51.11
CA MET A 65 10.37 -36.89 50.42
C MET A 65 10.93 -38.32 50.26
N GLY A 66 10.05 -39.29 49.97
CA GLY A 66 10.47 -40.67 49.72
C GLY A 66 11.37 -40.85 48.49
N GLY A 67 12.31 -41.79 48.56
CA GLY A 67 13.16 -42.21 47.45
C GLY A 67 12.39 -42.82 46.27
N THR A 68 13.09 -43.19 45.19
CA THR A 68 12.47 -43.76 43.96
C THR A 68 12.12 -45.24 44.07
N SER A 69 12.49 -45.92 45.15
CA SER A 69 12.09 -47.33 45.39
C SER A 69 12.45 -47.77 46.81
N ALA A 70 11.51 -47.75 47.76
CA ALA A 70 11.66 -48.21 49.16
C ALA A 70 13.01 -47.87 49.85
N THR A 71 13.64 -46.77 49.41
CA THR A 71 15.01 -46.36 49.71
C THR A 71 14.97 -45.18 50.66
N ALA A 72 16.14 -44.80 51.15
CA ALA A 72 16.34 -43.67 52.05
C ALA A 72 15.55 -42.43 51.61
N LEU A 73 15.17 -41.65 52.61
CA LEU A 73 14.55 -40.36 52.41
C LEU A 73 15.49 -39.46 51.60
N THR A 74 14.94 -38.68 50.68
CA THR A 74 15.69 -37.78 49.78
C THR A 74 15.16 -36.36 49.90
N THR A 75 15.97 -35.37 49.53
CA THR A 75 15.56 -33.96 49.51
C THR A 75 15.25 -33.50 48.10
N LEU A 76 14.10 -32.88 47.92
CA LEU A 76 13.87 -31.96 46.82
C LEU A 76 14.48 -30.61 47.21
N ALA A 77 15.52 -30.21 46.49
CA ALA A 77 16.13 -28.90 46.68
C ALA A 77 15.07 -27.80 46.50
N THR A 78 15.07 -26.82 47.40
CA THR A 78 14.36 -25.57 47.14
C THR A 78 15.01 -24.86 45.97
N THR A 79 14.15 -24.39 45.07
CA THR A 79 14.56 -23.60 43.94
C THR A 79 14.73 -22.16 44.41
N SER A 80 15.86 -21.53 44.07
CA SER A 80 16.11 -20.10 44.32
C SER A 80 15.31 -19.19 43.38
N GLY A 81 14.50 -19.76 42.48
CA GLY A 81 13.69 -19.02 41.51
C GLY A 81 12.30 -18.75 42.06
N ALA A 82 11.97 -17.47 42.23
CA ALA A 82 10.61 -17.03 42.54
C ALA A 82 9.61 -17.48 41.45
N GLY A 83 8.37 -17.74 41.83
CA GLY A 83 7.30 -18.08 40.88
C GLY A 83 7.19 -19.57 40.55
N ARG A 84 7.38 -20.45 41.53
CA ARG A 84 7.11 -21.89 41.40
C ARG A 84 6.21 -22.36 42.54
N PHE A 85 5.29 -23.29 42.25
CA PHE A 85 4.49 -23.99 43.24
C PHE A 85 4.87 -25.47 43.22
N LEU A 86 4.75 -26.13 44.37
CA LEU A 86 4.97 -27.56 44.44
C LEU A 86 3.72 -28.29 43.93
N SER A 87 3.88 -29.21 42.98
CA SER A 87 2.80 -30.07 42.50
C SER A 87 3.34 -31.46 42.21
N LEU A 88 2.45 -32.46 42.20
CA LEU A 88 2.82 -33.80 41.77
C LEU A 88 3.05 -33.82 40.26
N ASP A 89 4.15 -34.43 39.83
CA ASP A 89 4.39 -34.76 38.44
C ASP A 89 3.37 -35.82 37.98
N TYR A 90 2.70 -35.57 36.86
CA TYR A 90 1.57 -36.40 36.41
C TYR A 90 1.98 -37.78 35.88
N THR A 91 3.27 -37.99 35.59
CA THR A 91 3.79 -39.26 35.05
C THR A 91 4.39 -40.13 36.15
N THR A 92 5.08 -39.52 37.11
CA THR A 92 5.81 -40.21 38.19
C THR A 92 5.11 -40.12 39.54
N GLY A 93 4.12 -39.25 39.70
CA GLY A 93 3.41 -39.00 40.96
C GLY A 93 4.29 -38.35 42.04
N ARG A 94 5.48 -37.86 41.70
CA ARG A 94 6.46 -37.29 42.65
C ARG A 94 6.28 -35.78 42.78
N PRO A 95 6.43 -35.17 43.97
CA PRO A 95 6.40 -33.72 44.08
C PRO A 95 7.57 -33.10 43.31
N SER A 96 7.25 -32.10 42.51
CA SER A 96 8.19 -31.32 41.70
C SER A 96 7.77 -29.85 41.72
N TRP A 97 8.73 -28.96 41.58
CA TRP A 97 8.43 -27.54 41.45
C TRP A 97 7.90 -27.27 40.04
N ILE A 98 6.70 -26.69 39.91
CA ILE A 98 6.10 -26.29 38.62
C ILE A 98 6.05 -24.76 38.58
N ALA A 99 6.32 -24.15 37.41
CA ALA A 99 6.24 -22.71 37.26
C ALA A 99 4.80 -22.19 37.49
N THR A 100 4.63 -21.06 38.20
CA THR A 100 3.33 -20.49 38.62
C THR A 100 2.58 -19.72 37.55
N SER A 101 3.01 -19.70 36.29
CA SER A 101 2.10 -19.22 35.27
C SER A 101 1.03 -20.30 35.06
N SER A 102 -0.22 -20.00 35.39
CA SER A 102 -1.39 -20.86 35.12
C SER A 102 -1.58 -21.17 33.61
N LEU A 103 -0.76 -20.56 32.77
CA LEU A 103 -0.70 -20.71 31.33
C LEU A 103 0.23 -21.87 30.90
N GLY A 104 0.99 -22.49 31.80
CA GLY A 104 1.96 -23.56 31.46
C GLY A 104 3.18 -23.05 30.69
N ILE A 105 3.44 -21.74 30.74
CA ILE A 105 4.54 -21.08 30.05
C ILE A 105 5.69 -20.86 31.04
N ALA A 106 6.89 -21.32 30.69
CA ALA A 106 8.08 -21.02 31.48
C ALA A 106 8.32 -19.51 31.49
N ILE A 107 8.57 -18.90 32.64
CA ILE A 107 8.81 -17.44 32.72
C ILE A 107 10.02 -17.03 31.85
N THR A 108 11.00 -17.92 31.61
CA THR A 108 12.09 -17.69 30.65
C THR A 108 11.58 -17.44 29.23
N ASP A 109 10.47 -18.06 28.82
CA ASP A 109 9.82 -17.84 27.53
C ASP A 109 9.15 -16.44 27.45
N THR A 110 8.98 -15.74 28.59
CA THR A 110 8.44 -14.36 28.64
C THR A 110 9.52 -13.27 28.62
N THR A 111 10.79 -13.65 28.81
CA THR A 111 11.94 -12.76 28.54
C THR A 111 12.39 -12.80 27.07
N GLY A 112 11.64 -13.52 26.22
CA GLY A 112 11.86 -13.65 24.78
C GLY A 112 10.53 -13.84 24.02
N THR A 113 10.58 -14.50 22.87
CA THR A 113 9.38 -14.76 22.06
C THR A 113 8.64 -16.00 22.56
N LEU A 114 7.38 -15.84 22.98
CA LEU A 114 6.50 -17.00 23.12
C LEU A 114 6.15 -17.55 21.73
N THR A 115 6.39 -18.85 21.52
CA THR A 115 6.09 -19.51 20.25
C THR A 115 4.58 -19.53 19.98
N VAL A 116 4.19 -19.51 18.70
CA VAL A 116 2.78 -19.46 18.27
C VAL A 116 1.99 -20.67 18.74
N ALA A 117 2.61 -21.86 18.76
CA ALA A 117 2.00 -23.10 19.24
C ALA A 117 1.56 -23.03 20.72
N LYS A 118 2.09 -22.07 21.49
CA LYS A 118 1.74 -21.82 22.89
C LYS A 118 0.90 -20.55 23.08
N GLY A 119 0.29 -20.02 22.02
CA GLY A 119 -0.52 -18.81 22.05
C GLY A 119 0.26 -17.50 22.00
N GLY A 120 1.57 -17.54 21.73
CA GLY A 120 2.38 -16.35 21.49
C GLY A 120 2.23 -15.79 20.08
N THR A 121 2.84 -14.63 19.83
CA THR A 121 2.81 -13.96 18.51
C THR A 121 3.92 -14.44 17.57
N GLY A 122 4.94 -15.15 18.07
CA GLY A 122 6.13 -15.47 17.29
C GLY A 122 6.99 -14.24 16.94
N GLN A 123 6.73 -13.08 17.54
CA GLN A 123 7.45 -11.82 17.32
C GLN A 123 8.03 -11.31 18.65
N THR A 124 9.22 -10.70 18.61
CA THR A 124 9.81 -10.00 19.78
C THR A 124 9.25 -8.59 19.95
N THR A 125 8.85 -7.95 18.84
CA THR A 125 8.28 -6.60 18.78
C THR A 125 7.24 -6.53 17.67
N LEU A 126 6.27 -5.63 17.80
CA LEU A 126 5.29 -5.35 16.77
C LEU A 126 5.58 -3.98 16.14
N SER A 127 5.52 -3.90 14.81
CA SER A 127 5.70 -2.64 14.09
C SER A 127 4.59 -1.66 14.40
N SER A 128 4.95 -0.41 14.72
CA SER A 128 3.97 0.66 14.99
C SER A 128 3.14 1.00 13.75
N SER A 129 1.89 1.40 13.97
CA SER A 129 0.97 1.90 12.93
C SER A 129 0.68 0.88 11.82
N GLN A 130 0.77 -0.41 12.14
CA GLN A 130 0.40 -1.51 11.25
C GLN A 130 -0.85 -2.22 11.79
N LEU A 131 -1.60 -2.86 10.90
CA LEU A 131 -2.58 -3.86 11.31
C LEU A 131 -1.87 -5.21 11.42
N LEU A 132 -2.17 -5.95 12.48
CA LEU A 132 -1.70 -7.31 12.69
C LEU A 132 -2.76 -8.31 12.28
N TYR A 133 -2.35 -9.40 11.66
CA TYR A 133 -3.22 -10.51 11.32
C TYR A 133 -2.53 -11.86 11.54
N GLY A 134 -3.34 -12.89 11.82
CA GLY A 134 -2.84 -14.24 12.06
C GLY A 134 -2.36 -14.93 10.78
N ALA A 135 -1.33 -15.77 10.89
CA ALA A 135 -0.79 -16.58 9.80
C ALA A 135 -0.92 -18.09 10.10
N GLY A 136 -2.06 -18.50 10.65
CA GLY A 136 -2.30 -19.88 11.07
C GLY A 136 -1.36 -20.29 12.20
N THR A 137 -0.48 -21.26 11.94
CA THR A 137 0.54 -21.75 12.89
C THR A 137 1.85 -20.97 12.85
N GLY A 138 2.01 -20.02 11.90
CA GLY A 138 3.17 -19.13 11.79
C GLY A 138 3.06 -17.87 12.64
N ALA A 139 4.15 -17.09 12.72
CA ALA A 139 4.18 -15.81 13.45
C ALA A 139 3.10 -14.84 12.95
N VAL A 140 2.61 -13.96 13.82
CA VAL A 140 1.67 -12.91 13.40
C VAL A 140 2.38 -12.02 12.38
N GLN A 141 1.64 -11.70 11.33
CA GLN A 141 2.12 -10.85 10.26
C GLN A 141 1.55 -9.45 10.43
N SER A 142 2.21 -8.47 9.84
CA SER A 142 1.76 -7.09 9.85
C SER A 142 1.66 -6.55 8.45
N VAL A 143 0.74 -5.61 8.26
CA VAL A 143 0.53 -4.94 7.00
C VAL A 143 0.45 -3.43 7.18
N ALA A 144 1.13 -2.73 6.29
CA ALA A 144 1.20 -1.28 6.33
C ALA A 144 -0.17 -0.70 6.03
N THR A 145 -0.57 0.23 6.89
CA THR A 145 -1.68 1.12 6.59
C THR A 145 -1.11 2.28 5.78
N THR A 146 -1.58 2.42 4.55
CA THR A 146 -1.25 3.58 3.71
C THR A 146 -2.53 4.27 3.30
N THR A 147 -2.48 5.60 3.25
CA THR A 147 -3.54 6.44 2.71
C THR A 147 -3.21 6.77 1.26
N ALA A 148 -4.13 6.51 0.33
CA ALA A 148 -3.95 7.01 -1.03
C ALA A 148 -4.08 8.53 -1.06
N THR A 149 -3.03 9.20 -1.50
CA THR A 149 -3.05 10.64 -1.79
C THR A 149 -3.49 10.84 -3.23
N LEU A 150 -4.68 11.41 -3.43
CA LEU A 150 -5.14 11.84 -4.75
C LEU A 150 -4.72 13.29 -4.98
N SER A 151 -4.31 13.62 -6.22
CA SER A 151 -4.05 15.02 -6.60
C SER A 151 -5.38 15.76 -6.84
N GLY A 152 -5.36 17.10 -6.84
CA GLY A 152 -6.58 17.93 -6.95
C GLY A 152 -7.50 17.63 -8.15
N ALA A 153 -6.97 17.02 -9.22
CA ALA A 153 -7.75 16.56 -10.37
C ALA A 153 -8.69 15.37 -10.05
N PHE A 154 -8.42 14.63 -8.98
CA PHE A 154 -9.22 13.51 -8.50
C PHE A 154 -9.65 13.79 -7.06
N SER A 155 -10.71 14.59 -6.90
CA SER A 155 -11.27 14.90 -5.57
C SER A 155 -12.20 13.77 -5.11
N TYR A 156 -11.98 13.24 -3.91
CA TYR A 156 -12.87 12.29 -3.24
C TYR A 156 -13.44 12.94 -1.99
N SER A 157 -14.75 12.80 -1.76
CA SER A 157 -15.41 13.30 -0.56
C SER A 157 -15.61 12.16 0.44
N GLY A 158 -14.98 12.26 1.60
CA GLY A 158 -15.01 11.25 2.66
C GLY A 158 -13.61 10.80 3.07
N THR A 159 -13.54 9.74 3.87
CA THR A 159 -12.27 9.12 4.25
C THR A 159 -12.01 7.92 3.34
N LEU A 160 -10.94 7.96 2.54
CA LEU A 160 -10.47 6.76 1.86
C LEU A 160 -9.96 5.77 2.90
N GLY A 161 -10.48 4.54 2.89
CA GLY A 161 -10.03 3.49 3.79
C GLY A 161 -8.53 3.20 3.63
N ALA A 162 -7.89 2.70 4.70
CA ALA A 162 -6.50 2.24 4.60
C ALA A 162 -6.42 1.06 3.62
N PHE A 163 -5.47 1.10 2.69
CA PHE A 163 -5.17 -0.07 1.88
C PHE A 163 -4.44 -1.09 2.75
N VAL A 164 -4.97 -2.31 2.80
CA VAL A 164 -4.43 -3.42 3.57
C VAL A 164 -3.89 -4.47 2.59
N GLY A 165 -2.56 -4.56 2.47
CA GLY A 165 -1.90 -5.75 1.92
C GLY A 165 -1.65 -5.73 0.41
N GLY A 166 -1.60 -4.55 -0.20
CA GLY A 166 -1.34 -4.39 -1.63
C GLY A 166 0.03 -3.80 -1.95
N ALA A 167 0.57 -4.14 -3.13
CA ALA A 167 1.61 -3.35 -3.78
C ALA A 167 1.02 -2.00 -4.25
N ALA A 168 1.87 -0.98 -4.46
CA ALA A 168 1.43 0.31 -4.98
C ALA A 168 0.66 0.13 -6.31
N GLY A 169 -0.58 0.60 -6.36
CA GLY A 169 -1.43 0.58 -7.55
C GLY A 169 -1.47 1.93 -8.25
N THR A 170 -1.72 1.95 -9.57
CA THR A 170 -1.95 3.18 -10.33
C THR A 170 -3.44 3.35 -10.60
N LEU A 171 -4.00 4.52 -10.28
CA LEU A 171 -5.34 4.89 -10.72
C LEU A 171 -5.27 5.35 -12.18
N SER A 172 -5.71 4.51 -13.11
CA SER A 172 -5.70 4.81 -14.56
C SER A 172 -7.11 4.99 -15.11
N LEU A 173 -7.26 5.88 -16.08
CA LEU A 173 -8.47 5.93 -16.93
C LEU A 173 -8.32 4.91 -18.06
N ALA A 174 -9.25 3.97 -18.19
CA ALA A 174 -9.28 3.06 -19.34
C ALA A 174 -9.63 3.83 -20.63
N ALA A 175 -9.39 3.23 -21.80
CA ALA A 175 -9.89 3.76 -23.07
C ALA A 175 -11.42 3.86 -23.00
N ASN A 176 -11.98 5.04 -23.29
CA ASN A 176 -13.40 5.38 -23.07
C ASN A 176 -13.86 5.28 -21.60
N GLY A 177 -12.94 5.28 -20.65
CA GLY A 177 -13.21 5.04 -19.22
C GLY A 177 -13.95 6.18 -18.50
N VAL A 178 -14.09 7.34 -19.12
CA VAL A 178 -14.89 8.46 -18.61
C VAL A 178 -16.01 8.76 -19.59
N ALA A 179 -17.24 8.41 -19.22
CA ALA A 179 -18.43 8.83 -19.94
C ALA A 179 -18.56 10.37 -19.88
N LEU A 180 -19.05 10.99 -20.95
CA LEU A 180 -19.25 12.45 -21.00
C LEU A 180 -20.14 12.97 -19.86
N THR A 181 -21.13 12.17 -19.44
CA THR A 181 -22.01 12.50 -18.29
C THR A 181 -21.28 12.58 -16.96
N ASN A 182 -20.11 11.95 -16.85
CA ASN A 182 -19.29 11.96 -15.63
C ASN A 182 -18.29 13.13 -15.62
N LEU A 183 -18.18 13.88 -16.73
CA LEU A 183 -17.40 15.11 -16.75
C LEU A 183 -18.24 16.23 -16.14
N ALA A 184 -17.92 16.62 -14.91
CA ALA A 184 -18.78 17.47 -14.09
C ALA A 184 -19.19 18.79 -14.78
N GLN A 185 -18.25 19.45 -15.47
CA GLN A 185 -18.51 20.70 -16.20
C GLN A 185 -17.53 20.84 -17.38
N ILE A 186 -18.02 21.50 -18.45
CA ILE A 186 -17.19 22.11 -19.49
C ILE A 186 -17.40 23.62 -19.45
N ALA A 187 -16.37 24.40 -19.80
CA ALA A 187 -16.51 25.85 -19.90
C ALA A 187 -17.58 26.22 -20.93
N ALA A 188 -18.26 27.35 -20.73
CA ALA A 188 -19.22 27.85 -21.71
C ALA A 188 -18.54 28.08 -23.07
N ASN A 189 -19.32 27.95 -24.16
CA ASN A 189 -18.86 28.19 -25.53
C ASN A 189 -17.61 27.40 -25.92
N THR A 190 -17.47 26.18 -25.40
CA THR A 190 -16.30 25.31 -25.60
C THR A 190 -16.75 23.90 -25.98
N VAL A 191 -15.98 23.24 -26.86
CA VAL A 191 -16.10 21.81 -27.14
C VAL A 191 -14.79 21.13 -26.77
N LEU A 192 -14.88 19.91 -26.25
CA LEU A 192 -13.73 19.06 -25.99
C LEU A 192 -13.48 18.14 -27.18
N VAL A 193 -12.31 18.27 -27.80
CA VAL A 193 -11.91 17.46 -28.95
C VAL A 193 -10.47 17.04 -28.86
N ASN A 194 -10.13 15.99 -29.59
CA ASN A 194 -8.76 15.75 -29.99
C ASN A 194 -8.55 16.36 -31.39
N ASN A 195 -7.94 17.54 -31.45
CA ASN A 195 -7.69 18.23 -32.73
C ASN A 195 -6.47 17.69 -33.49
N THR A 196 -5.85 16.61 -33.00
CA THR A 196 -4.83 15.91 -33.75
C THR A 196 -5.49 14.82 -34.59
N SER A 197 -5.02 14.62 -35.82
CA SER A 197 -5.50 13.53 -36.70
C SER A 197 -4.97 12.15 -36.28
N ALA A 198 -4.62 11.98 -35.00
CA ALA A 198 -4.04 10.79 -34.39
C ALA A 198 -4.51 10.67 -32.93
N SER A 199 -4.01 9.69 -32.17
CA SER A 199 -4.20 9.69 -30.72
C SER A 199 -3.51 10.91 -30.10
N GLY A 200 -4.24 11.70 -29.34
CA GLY A 200 -3.76 12.94 -28.75
C GLY A 200 -4.58 13.31 -27.52
N ASN A 201 -4.06 14.26 -26.75
CA ASN A 201 -4.74 14.74 -25.54
C ASN A 201 -6.02 15.51 -25.93
N VAL A 202 -7.04 15.41 -25.07
CA VAL A 202 -8.25 16.23 -25.21
C VAL A 202 -7.89 17.71 -24.98
N THR A 203 -8.39 18.56 -25.87
CA THR A 203 -8.21 20.01 -25.87
C THR A 203 -9.57 20.69 -25.88
N ALA A 204 -9.65 21.83 -25.20
CA ALA A 204 -10.79 22.73 -25.24
C ALA A 204 -10.65 23.69 -26.42
N ILE A 205 -11.64 23.72 -27.32
CA ILE A 205 -11.70 24.67 -28.44
C ILE A 205 -12.95 25.52 -28.31
N ALA A 206 -12.78 26.84 -28.44
CA ALA A 206 -13.91 27.77 -28.46
C ALA A 206 -14.84 27.46 -29.65
N THR A 207 -16.15 27.44 -29.42
CA THR A 207 -17.14 27.17 -30.48
C THR A 207 -17.07 28.18 -31.63
N SER A 208 -16.64 29.42 -31.35
CA SER A 208 -16.45 30.48 -32.35
C SER A 208 -15.31 30.21 -33.35
N THR A 209 -14.36 29.34 -33.00
CA THR A 209 -13.20 29.00 -33.84
C THR A 209 -13.08 27.51 -34.08
N PHE A 210 -14.15 26.75 -33.82
CA PHE A 210 -14.15 25.29 -33.91
C PHE A 210 -13.74 24.78 -35.31
N PHE A 211 -14.13 25.52 -36.35
CA PHE A 211 -13.76 25.25 -37.74
C PHE A 211 -12.70 26.24 -38.27
N GLY A 212 -11.88 26.83 -37.38
CA GLY A 212 -10.95 27.90 -37.70
C GLY A 212 -11.59 29.29 -37.79
N THR A 213 -10.79 30.30 -38.10
CA THR A 213 -11.26 31.68 -38.28
C THR A 213 -11.71 31.92 -39.72
N GLY A 214 -12.98 32.29 -39.91
CA GLY A 214 -13.48 32.69 -41.23
C GLY A 214 -12.87 34.01 -41.71
N THR A 215 -12.83 34.21 -43.03
CA THR A 215 -12.56 35.51 -43.68
C THR A 215 -13.88 36.08 -44.20
N GLY A 216 -14.08 37.40 -44.10
CA GLY A 216 -15.29 38.05 -44.63
C GLY A 216 -15.52 37.71 -46.11
N GLY A 217 -16.76 37.38 -46.48
CA GLY A 217 -17.12 36.93 -47.83
C GLY A 217 -17.03 35.41 -48.05
N PHE A 218 -16.59 34.64 -47.06
CA PHE A 218 -16.59 33.18 -47.09
C PHE A 218 -17.74 32.62 -46.24
N VAL A 219 -18.32 31.51 -46.68
CA VAL A 219 -19.27 30.69 -45.91
C VAL A 219 -18.62 29.36 -45.55
N LEU A 220 -18.95 28.83 -44.38
CA LEU A 220 -18.55 27.48 -44.01
C LEU A 220 -19.42 26.49 -44.81
N ALA A 221 -18.81 25.72 -45.70
CA ALA A 221 -19.48 24.71 -46.52
C ALA A 221 -18.85 23.33 -46.30
N TRP A 222 -19.63 22.27 -46.52
CA TRP A 222 -19.12 20.90 -46.50
C TRP A 222 -18.53 20.57 -47.87
N ASN A 223 -17.20 20.43 -47.94
CA ASN A 223 -16.48 20.15 -49.19
C ASN A 223 -15.73 18.82 -49.07
N ASN A 224 -16.04 17.85 -49.93
CA ASN A 224 -15.43 16.52 -49.94
C ASN A 224 -15.40 15.81 -48.56
N GLY A 225 -16.44 15.95 -47.75
CA GLY A 225 -16.52 15.29 -46.45
C GLY A 225 -15.91 16.06 -45.29
N SER A 226 -15.40 17.28 -45.50
CA SER A 226 -14.80 18.12 -44.46
C SER A 226 -15.33 19.56 -44.49
N PRO A 227 -15.49 20.24 -43.34
CA PRO A 227 -15.81 21.66 -43.30
C PRO A 227 -14.68 22.50 -43.93
N ALA A 228 -15.02 23.41 -44.84
CA ALA A 228 -14.09 24.37 -45.44
C ALA A 228 -14.74 25.75 -45.60
N TRP A 229 -13.97 26.82 -45.41
CA TRP A 229 -14.40 28.17 -45.73
C TRP A 229 -14.32 28.39 -47.25
N VAL A 230 -15.47 28.61 -47.89
CA VAL A 230 -15.60 28.78 -49.34
C VAL A 230 -16.06 30.20 -49.66
N ALA A 231 -15.39 30.86 -50.61
CA ALA A 231 -15.79 32.19 -51.05
C ALA A 231 -17.21 32.15 -51.64
N THR A 232 -18.09 33.04 -51.18
CA THR A 232 -19.48 33.14 -51.69
C THR A 232 -19.57 33.77 -53.07
N SER A 233 -18.50 34.44 -53.52
CA SER A 233 -18.34 34.91 -54.88
C SER A 233 -17.43 33.96 -55.65
N SER A 234 -17.83 33.53 -56.84
CA SER A 234 -17.00 32.81 -57.83
C SER A 234 -15.78 33.61 -58.33
N ILE A 235 -15.49 34.74 -57.71
CA ILE A 235 -14.49 35.72 -58.06
C ILE A 235 -13.72 36.05 -56.78
N ASN A 236 -12.76 35.20 -56.44
CA ASN A 236 -11.85 35.38 -55.32
C ASN A 236 -11.10 36.71 -55.56
N ASN A 237 -11.49 37.80 -54.89
CA ASN A 237 -10.98 39.19 -55.01
C ASN A 237 -11.70 40.18 -55.95
N GLY A 238 -12.93 39.90 -56.41
CA GLY A 238 -13.71 40.85 -57.22
C GLY A 238 -13.28 40.94 -58.70
N VAL A 239 -14.12 41.55 -59.54
CA VAL A 239 -13.87 41.66 -60.99
C VAL A 239 -12.91 42.83 -61.24
N SER A 240 -11.62 42.54 -61.36
CA SER A 240 -10.65 43.57 -61.79
C SER A 240 -10.79 43.91 -63.28
N SER A 241 -11.22 42.96 -64.11
CA SER A 241 -11.51 43.16 -65.54
C SER A 241 -12.33 42.00 -66.11
N ILE A 242 -13.28 42.29 -67.00
CA ILE A 242 -13.87 41.30 -67.92
C ILE A 242 -13.19 41.52 -69.27
N GLN A 243 -12.35 40.58 -69.70
CA GLN A 243 -11.72 40.60 -71.01
C GLN A 243 -12.33 39.50 -71.88
N GLN A 244 -12.88 39.87 -73.03
CA GLN A 244 -13.16 38.90 -74.08
C GLN A 244 -11.83 38.53 -74.76
N THR A 245 -11.26 37.39 -74.41
CA THR A 245 -10.03 36.89 -75.03
C THR A 245 -10.37 36.27 -76.39
N GLY A 246 -9.92 36.91 -77.47
CA GLY A 246 -10.16 36.49 -78.85
C GLY A 246 -10.94 37.56 -79.62
N GLY A 247 -10.22 38.48 -80.25
CA GLY A 247 -10.77 39.60 -81.02
C GLY A 247 -11.43 39.18 -82.34
N GLY A 248 -12.43 38.31 -82.29
CA GLY A 248 -13.09 37.80 -83.50
C GLY A 248 -14.41 37.06 -83.32
N SER A 249 -14.75 36.53 -82.15
CA SER A 249 -16.08 35.93 -81.95
C SER A 249 -17.07 37.02 -81.54
N ALA A 250 -17.93 37.43 -82.47
CA ALA A 250 -19.07 38.28 -82.12
C ALA A 250 -19.83 37.62 -80.96
N GLN A 251 -20.08 38.35 -79.89
CA GLN A 251 -21.02 37.89 -78.89
C GLN A 251 -22.39 37.87 -79.56
N THR A 252 -22.91 36.67 -79.80
CA THR A 252 -24.27 36.51 -80.31
C THR A 252 -25.23 36.67 -79.12
N GLY A 253 -25.51 37.91 -78.75
CA GLY A 253 -26.37 38.26 -77.62
C GLY A 253 -26.00 39.61 -76.99
N ALA A 254 -26.92 40.21 -76.22
CA ALA A 254 -26.64 41.45 -75.51
C ALA A 254 -25.70 41.20 -74.31
N ILE A 255 -24.58 41.93 -74.21
CA ILE A 255 -23.90 42.06 -72.92
C ILE A 255 -24.74 43.00 -72.06
N THR A 256 -25.32 42.48 -70.99
CA THR A 256 -25.99 43.31 -70.00
C THR A 256 -24.97 43.74 -68.94
N PHE A 257 -24.46 44.96 -69.05
CA PHE A 257 -23.76 45.62 -67.94
C PHE A 257 -24.82 46.23 -67.02
N ALA A 258 -25.16 45.54 -65.93
CA ALA A 258 -26.03 46.12 -64.93
C ALA A 258 -25.32 47.31 -64.27
N THR A 259 -25.75 48.53 -64.58
CA THR A 259 -25.33 49.71 -63.81
C THR A 259 -26.13 49.71 -62.51
N SER A 260 -25.46 49.90 -61.37
CA SER A 260 -26.19 50.17 -60.13
C SER A 260 -26.94 51.49 -60.30
N SER A 261 -28.11 51.64 -59.67
CA SER A 261 -28.95 52.85 -59.69
C SER A 261 -28.28 54.12 -59.14
N ARG A 262 -27.00 54.04 -58.75
CA ARG A 262 -26.16 55.16 -58.33
C ARG A 262 -25.24 55.61 -59.47
N GLY A 263 -25.74 56.54 -60.29
CA GLY A 263 -25.01 57.65 -60.93
C GLY A 263 -23.69 57.41 -61.70
N ASN A 264 -23.19 56.18 -61.87
CA ASN A 264 -21.89 55.95 -62.47
C ASN A 264 -21.98 55.82 -63.99
N TRP A 265 -21.20 56.64 -64.71
CA TRP A 265 -21.07 56.56 -66.16
C TRP A 265 -20.06 55.48 -66.57
N ILE A 266 -20.41 54.63 -67.53
CA ILE A 266 -19.48 53.69 -68.17
C ILE A 266 -18.66 54.47 -69.20
N ARG A 267 -17.34 54.57 -69.00
CA ARG A 267 -16.41 55.10 -70.01
C ARG A 267 -15.95 53.96 -70.93
N PHE A 268 -16.31 54.03 -72.21
CA PHE A 268 -15.69 53.19 -73.24
C PHE A 268 -14.38 53.84 -73.70
N LEU A 269 -13.24 53.21 -73.40
CA LEU A 269 -11.95 53.58 -73.99
C LEU A 269 -11.67 52.66 -75.17
N HIS A 270 -11.71 53.19 -76.40
CA HIS A 270 -11.30 52.46 -77.59
C HIS A 270 -9.86 52.87 -77.97
N THR A 271 -9.02 51.90 -78.31
CA THR A 271 -7.63 52.16 -78.78
C THR A 271 -7.42 51.72 -80.24
N GLY A 272 -8.44 51.15 -80.88
CA GLY A 272 -8.41 50.73 -82.28
C GLY A 272 -8.67 51.88 -83.27
N ARG A 273 -8.26 51.68 -84.54
CA ARG A 273 -8.37 52.63 -85.68
C ARG A 273 -9.80 53.09 -86.02
N TYR A 274 -10.83 52.53 -85.40
CA TYR A 274 -12.23 52.88 -85.62
C TYR A 274 -12.88 53.40 -84.32
N PRO A 275 -12.77 54.70 -84.01
CA PRO A 275 -13.53 55.31 -82.91
C PRO A 275 -15.03 55.13 -83.08
N LEU A 276 -15.76 55.10 -81.96
CA LEU A 276 -17.20 55.34 -81.92
C LEU A 276 -17.46 56.66 -82.65
N ARG A 277 -18.11 56.60 -83.81
CA ARG A 277 -18.26 57.75 -84.71
C ARG A 277 -19.33 58.68 -84.12
N LYS A 278 -18.90 59.74 -83.44
CA LYS A 278 -19.77 60.77 -82.87
C LYS A 278 -20.48 61.53 -83.99
N LEU A 279 -21.81 61.51 -84.00
CA LEU A 279 -22.62 62.50 -84.73
C LEU A 279 -22.89 63.63 -83.74
N SER A 280 -22.24 64.78 -83.93
CA SER A 280 -22.49 65.96 -83.12
C SER A 280 -23.46 66.88 -83.86
N ASP A 281 -24.73 66.86 -83.46
CA ASP A 281 -25.65 67.99 -83.62
C ASP A 281 -26.08 68.49 -82.24
N VAL A 282 -26.28 69.82 -82.14
CA VAL A 282 -26.07 70.66 -80.95
C VAL A 282 -26.97 70.36 -79.73
N VAL A 283 -27.88 69.40 -79.75
CA VAL A 283 -28.79 69.18 -78.59
C VAL A 283 -29.06 67.70 -78.24
N CYS A 284 -28.64 66.72 -79.05
CA CYS A 284 -28.86 65.30 -78.75
C CYS A 284 -27.69 64.43 -79.22
N GLU A 285 -27.12 63.58 -78.34
CA GLU A 285 -26.13 62.57 -78.75
C GLU A 285 -26.84 61.30 -79.26
N GLY A 286 -26.53 60.91 -80.51
CA GLY A 286 -26.99 59.67 -81.12
C GLY A 286 -25.81 58.82 -81.62
N PHE A 287 -25.92 57.50 -81.51
CA PHE A 287 -24.93 56.54 -82.00
C PHE A 287 -25.51 55.73 -83.18
N VAL A 288 -24.70 55.51 -84.22
CA VAL A 288 -25.09 54.74 -85.40
C VAL A 288 -24.94 53.25 -85.11
N ILE A 289 -26.07 52.54 -85.04
CA ILE A 289 -26.11 51.10 -84.75
C ILE A 289 -25.87 50.26 -86.03
N ASP A 290 -26.08 50.82 -87.24
CA ASP A 290 -25.80 50.12 -88.49
C ASP A 290 -25.62 51.07 -89.70
N ARG A 291 -24.84 50.66 -90.71
CA ARG A 291 -24.70 51.37 -91.99
C ARG A 291 -25.92 51.05 -92.86
N ARG A 292 -27.04 51.77 -92.68
CA ARG A 292 -28.02 52.16 -93.73
C ARG A 292 -29.39 52.44 -93.10
N ILE A 293 -29.60 53.66 -92.61
CA ILE A 293 -30.92 54.32 -92.76
C ILE A 293 -30.64 55.81 -93.02
N ARG A 294 -30.70 56.22 -94.28
CA ARG A 294 -30.92 57.63 -94.66
C ARG A 294 -32.30 57.68 -95.29
N ALA A 295 -33.28 58.15 -94.53
CA ALA A 295 -34.49 58.73 -95.11
C ALA A 295 -34.16 60.20 -95.40
N TRP A 296 -34.23 60.60 -96.66
CA TRP A 296 -34.38 62.00 -97.05
C TRP A 296 -35.66 62.10 -97.86
N SER A 297 -36.58 62.91 -97.34
CA SER A 297 -37.76 63.41 -98.05
C SER A 297 -37.36 64.69 -98.77
N GLN A 298 -37.65 64.72 -100.07
CA GLN A 298 -38.36 65.82 -100.71
C GLN A 298 -39.54 65.20 -101.44
#